data_AF-A0A1F5H074-F1
#
_entry.id   AF-A0A1F5H074-F1
#
_cell.length_a   1.000
_cell.length_b   1.000
_cell.length_c   1.000
_cell.angle_alpha   90.00
_cell.angle_beta   90.00
_cell.angle_gamma   90.00
#
_symmetry.space_group_name_H-M   'P 1'
#
loop_
_entity.id
_entity.type
_entity.pdbx_description
1 polymer ?
#
loop_
_entity_poly.entity_id
_entity_poly.type
_entity_poly.pdbx_seq_one_letter_code
_entity_poly.pdbx_strand_id
1 'polypeptide(L)'
;MHRDPFIIHQIKSFRYAFEGIFYSFKKGTHFKFQTFSAIVVIALGIIYRITVFEWLILILIISAVISAEAINTAIEEACDVLHPEHHPGARLAKHCAAGGVLILSIAALVIGLIIFIPKIIM
;
A
#
# COMPACT_ATOMS: atom_id res chain seq x y z
N MET A 1 -12.88 -4.79 -35.32
CA MET A 1 -12.63 -4.57 -33.88
C MET A 1 -13.47 -5.58 -33.10
N HIS A 2 -12.96 -6.80 -32.88
CA HIS A 2 -13.66 -7.81 -32.08
C HIS A 2 -13.61 -7.36 -30.62
N ARG A 3 -14.75 -6.94 -30.07
CA ARG A 3 -14.86 -6.68 -28.63
C ARG A 3 -14.77 -8.04 -27.95
N ASP A 4 -13.72 -8.23 -27.15
CA ASP A 4 -13.65 -9.38 -26.26
C ASP A 4 -14.97 -9.50 -25.47
N PRO A 5 -15.52 -10.71 -25.29
CA PRO A 5 -16.64 -10.96 -24.41
C PRO A 5 -16.41 -10.27 -23.05
N PHE A 6 -17.46 -9.70 -22.45
CA PHE A 6 -17.39 -8.94 -21.19
C PHE A 6 -16.55 -9.65 -20.11
N ILE A 7 -16.68 -10.97 -20.00
CA ILE A 7 -15.92 -11.80 -19.04
C ILE A 7 -14.41 -11.82 -19.35
N ILE A 8 -14.02 -11.90 -20.63
CA ILE A 8 -12.61 -11.89 -21.05
C ILE A 8 -11.98 -10.52 -20.76
N HIS A 9 -12.74 -9.43 -20.91
CA HIS A 9 -12.29 -8.10 -20.53
C HIS A 9 -12.07 -7.97 -19.01
N GLN A 10 -13.00 -8.46 -18.19
CA GLN A 10 -12.86 -8.43 -16.73
C GLN A 10 -11.64 -9.23 -16.25
N ILE A 11 -11.44 -10.46 -16.76
CA ILE A 11 -10.29 -11.30 -16.40
C ILE A 11 -8.97 -10.60 -16.76
N LYS A 12 -8.90 -9.93 -17.91
CA LYS A 12 -7.71 -9.16 -18.31
C LYS A 12 -7.45 -7.98 -17.34
N SER A 13 -8.50 -7.26 -16.93
CA SER A 13 -8.37 -6.16 -15.97
C SER A 13 -7.86 -6.61 -14.60
N PHE A 14 -8.34 -7.75 -14.09
CA PHE A 14 -7.79 -8.34 -12.86
C PHE A 14 -6.31 -8.71 -13.03
N ARG A 15 -5.93 -9.31 -14.16
CA ARG A 15 -4.53 -9.65 -14.44
C ARG A 15 -3.64 -8.40 -14.41
N TYR A 16 -4.05 -7.31 -15.03
CA TYR A 16 -3.30 -6.05 -15.01
C TYR A 16 -3.18 -5.47 -13.60
N ALA A 17 -4.22 -5.55 -12.78
CA ALA A 17 -4.16 -5.13 -11.38
C ALA A 17 -3.13 -5.96 -10.58
N PHE A 18 -3.14 -7.29 -10.75
CA PHE A 18 -2.15 -8.17 -10.10
C PHE A 18 -0.72 -7.92 -10.59
N GLU A 19 -0.53 -7.69 -11.89
CA GLU A 19 0.77 -7.32 -12.45
C GLU A 19 1.29 -6.01 -11.82
N GLY A 20 0.43 -5.00 -11.65
CA GLY A 20 0.79 -3.73 -10.99
C GLY A 20 1.17 -3.89 -9.52
N ILE A 21 0.45 -4.74 -8.77
CA ILE A 21 0.79 -5.04 -7.37
C ILE A 21 2.15 -5.75 -7.30
N PHE A 22 2.36 -6.77 -8.14
CA PHE A 22 3.60 -7.53 -8.15
C PHE A 22 4.79 -6.67 -8.56
N TYR A 23 4.59 -5.78 -9.54
CA TYR A 23 5.57 -4.80 -9.96
C TYR A 23 5.99 -3.89 -8.78
N SER A 24 5.01 -3.31 -8.08
CA SER A 24 5.25 -2.44 -6.91
C SER A 24 6.02 -3.17 -5.81
N PHE A 25 5.65 -4.43 -5.53
CA PHE A 25 6.35 -5.27 -4.57
C PHE A 25 7.80 -5.57 -4.97
N LYS A 26 8.07 -5.79 -6.26
CA LYS A 26 9.41 -6.12 -6.76
C LYS A 26 10.34 -4.90 -6.77
N LYS A 27 9.81 -3.73 -7.15
CA LYS A 27 10.58 -2.48 -7.30
C LYS A 27 10.97 -1.84 -5.96
N GLY A 28 10.04 -1.72 -5.02
CA GLY A 28 10.25 -0.92 -3.81
C GLY A 28 10.69 -1.70 -2.57
N THR A 29 11.78 -1.30 -1.93
CA THR A 29 12.14 -1.77 -0.57
C THR A 29 11.08 -1.38 0.46
N HIS A 30 10.47 -0.19 0.30
CA HIS A 30 9.41 0.33 1.16
C HIS A 30 8.14 -0.55 1.08
N PHE A 31 7.70 -0.93 -0.12
CA PHE A 31 6.58 -1.86 -0.30
C PHE A 31 6.80 -3.20 0.43
N LYS A 32 8.00 -3.78 0.33
CA LYS A 32 8.34 -5.03 1.05
C LYS A 32 8.28 -4.85 2.56
N PHE A 33 8.84 -3.74 3.06
CA PHE A 33 8.83 -3.42 4.49
C PHE A 33 7.40 -3.25 5.03
N GLN A 34 6.53 -2.53 4.31
CA GLN A 34 5.13 -2.34 4.69
C GLN A 34 4.35 -3.66 4.66
N THR A 35 4.57 -4.48 3.62
CA THR A 35 3.95 -5.81 3.52
C THR A 35 4.38 -6.72 4.67
N PHE A 36 5.68 -6.74 5.00
CA PHE A 36 6.20 -7.49 6.14
C PHE A 36 5.61 -6.99 7.46
N SER A 37 5.56 -5.67 7.66
CA SER A 37 4.97 -5.05 8.85
C SER A 37 3.49 -5.40 8.99
N ALA A 38 2.75 -5.43 7.89
CA ALA A 38 1.35 -5.86 7.87
C ALA A 38 1.19 -7.31 8.33
N ILE A 39 2.04 -8.23 7.84
CA ILE A 39 2.03 -9.64 8.27
C ILE A 39 2.29 -9.75 9.78
N VAL A 40 3.27 -9.01 10.30
CA VAL A 40 3.57 -8.98 11.75
C VAL A 40 2.37 -8.48 12.53
N VAL A 41 1.77 -7.36 12.12
CA VAL A 41 0.59 -6.77 12.78
C VAL A 41 -0.61 -7.73 12.77
N ILE A 42 -0.85 -8.44 11.67
CA ILE A 42 -1.90 -9.46 11.58
C ILE A 42 -1.61 -10.61 12.55
N ALA A 43 -0.38 -11.11 12.60
CA ALA A 43 0.00 -12.16 13.54
C ALA A 43 -0.21 -11.73 15.00
N LEU A 44 0.17 -10.49 15.35
CA LEU A 44 -0.09 -9.92 16.68
C LEU A 44 -1.60 -9.81 16.94
N GLY A 45 -2.40 -9.39 15.96
CA GLY A 45 -3.87 -9.34 16.09
C GLY A 45 -4.49 -10.68 16.47
N ILE A 46 -3.97 -11.77 15.90
CA ILE A 46 -4.39 -13.14 16.21
C ILE A 46 -3.95 -13.53 17.63
N ILE A 47 -2.68 -13.28 17.98
CA ILE A 47 -2.09 -13.63 19.29
C ILE A 47 -2.84 -12.92 20.44
N TYR A 48 -3.07 -11.62 20.30
CA TYR A 48 -3.72 -10.79 21.32
C TYR A 48 -5.25 -10.82 21.27
N ARG A 49 -5.84 -11.64 20.38
CA ARG A 49 -7.28 -11.83 20.21
C ARG A 49 -8.03 -10.49 20.19
N ILE A 50 -7.61 -9.61 19.30
CA ILE A 50 -8.24 -8.30 19.14
C ILE A 50 -9.69 -8.45 18.68
N THR A 51 -10.51 -7.47 19.04
CA THR A 51 -11.93 -7.40 18.72
C THR A 51 -12.18 -7.23 17.23
N VAL A 52 -13.42 -7.50 16.80
CA VAL A 52 -13.84 -7.32 15.40
C VAL A 52 -13.63 -5.87 14.93
N PHE A 53 -13.91 -4.88 15.78
CA PHE A 53 -13.70 -3.47 15.42
C PHE A 53 -12.21 -3.13 15.23
N GLU A 54 -11.33 -3.66 16.09
CA GLU A 54 -9.89 -3.49 15.94
C GLU A 54 -9.39 -4.14 14.64
N TRP A 55 -9.92 -5.31 14.25
CA TRP A 55 -9.64 -5.93 12.95
C TRP A 55 -10.06 -5.07 11.76
N LEU A 56 -11.27 -4.50 11.79
CA LEU A 56 -11.76 -3.64 10.71
C LEU A 56 -10.85 -2.42 10.52
N ILE A 57 -10.41 -1.81 11.62
CA ILE A 57 -9.48 -0.68 11.58
C ILE A 57 -8.12 -1.11 11.02
N LEU A 58 -7.56 -2.25 11.47
CA LEU A 58 -6.28 -2.77 10.97
C LEU A 58 -6.34 -3.07 9.46
N ILE A 59 -7.38 -3.76 9.00
CA ILE A 59 -7.56 -4.08 7.58
C ILE A 59 -7.62 -2.79 6.75
N LEU A 60 -8.39 -1.80 7.21
CA LEU A 60 -8.53 -0.53 6.50
C LEU A 60 -7.19 0.22 6.42
N ILE A 61 -6.48 0.38 7.53
CA ILE A 61 -5.25 1.17 7.55
C ILE A 61 -4.10 0.48 6.81
N ILE A 62 -3.98 -0.85 6.93
CA ILE A 62 -3.00 -1.64 6.17
C ILE A 62 -3.26 -1.50 4.67
N SER A 63 -4.53 -1.65 4.26
CA SER A 63 -4.91 -1.53 2.85
C SER A 63 -4.62 -0.11 2.33
N ALA A 64 -4.93 0.93 3.11
CA ALA A 64 -4.65 2.31 2.74
C ALA A 64 -3.14 2.57 2.53
N VAL A 65 -2.28 2.08 3.43
CA VAL A 65 -0.82 2.21 3.31
C VAL A 65 -0.31 1.54 2.04
N ILE A 66 -0.70 0.29 1.79
CA ILE A 66 -0.27 -0.48 0.60
C ILE A 66 -0.79 0.19 -0.69
N SER A 67 -2.03 0.68 -0.69
CA SER A 67 -2.58 1.42 -1.83
C SER A 67 -1.81 2.70 -2.10
N ALA A 68 -1.46 3.48 -1.07
CA ALA A 68 -0.66 4.70 -1.24
C ALA A 68 0.74 4.41 -1.77
N GLU A 69 1.38 3.33 -1.34
CA GLU A 69 2.68 2.90 -1.85
C GLU A 69 2.62 2.49 -3.32
N ALA A 70 1.57 1.78 -3.73
CA ALA A 70 1.33 1.46 -5.14
C ALA A 70 1.11 2.72 -5.99
N ILE A 71 0.35 3.69 -5.47
CA ILE A 71 0.16 4.99 -6.12
C ILE A 71 1.49 5.77 -6.19
N ASN A 72 2.30 5.76 -5.13
CA ASN A 72 3.63 6.37 -5.14
C ASN A 72 4.50 5.77 -6.25
N THR A 73 4.54 4.44 -6.35
CA THR A 73 5.27 3.74 -7.41
C THR A 73 4.76 4.15 -8.79
N ALA A 74 3.44 4.21 -8.99
CA ALA A 74 2.84 4.62 -10.26
C ALA A 74 3.22 6.06 -10.65
N ILE A 75 3.24 6.99 -9.68
CA ILE A 75 3.66 8.38 -9.90
C ILE A 75 5.15 8.45 -10.23
N GLU A 76 5.99 7.68 -9.54
CA GLU A 76 7.41 7.57 -9.84
C GLU A 76 7.64 7.11 -11.29
N GLU A 77 6.99 6.01 -11.71
CA GLU A 77 7.07 5.50 -13.09
C GLU A 77 6.61 6.53 -14.11
N ALA A 78 5.46 7.16 -13.88
CA ALA A 78 4.92 8.15 -14.79
C ALA A 78 5.87 9.34 -14.94
N CYS A 79 6.48 9.78 -13.84
CA CYS A 79 7.46 10.86 -13.85
C CYS A 79 8.77 10.45 -14.56
N ASP A 80 9.26 9.22 -14.34
CA ASP A 80 10.48 8.69 -14.97
C ASP A 80 10.32 8.59 -16.49
N VAL A 81 9.15 8.16 -16.96
CA VAL A 81 8.83 8.06 -18.39
C VAL A 81 8.70 9.45 -19.04
N LEU A 82 8.05 10.40 -18.36
CA LEU A 82 7.78 11.73 -18.94
C LEU A 82 8.99 12.68 -18.89
N HIS A 83 9.86 12.55 -17.88
CA HIS A 83 10.97 13.47 -17.65
C HIS A 83 12.27 12.74 -17.25
N PRO A 84 12.92 12.03 -18.20
CA PRO A 84 14.13 11.25 -17.91
C PRO A 84 15.32 12.11 -17.41
N GLU A 85 15.39 13.39 -17.79
CA GLU A 85 16.44 14.33 -17.35
C GLU A 85 16.17 15.03 -16.00
N HIS A 86 15.25 14.49 -15.18
CA HIS A 86 14.95 14.99 -13.82
C HIS A 86 14.47 16.46 -13.78
N HIS A 87 13.24 16.70 -14.22
CA HIS A 87 12.59 18.02 -14.11
C HIS A 87 12.24 18.37 -12.65
N PRO A 88 12.41 19.64 -12.19
CA PRO A 88 12.10 20.05 -10.82
C PRO A 88 10.67 19.72 -10.37
N GLY A 89 9.69 19.87 -11.27
CA GLY A 89 8.29 19.53 -10.99
C GLY A 89 8.06 18.03 -10.78
N ALA A 90 8.74 17.17 -11.55
CA ALA A 90 8.67 15.72 -11.39
C ALA A 90 9.26 15.30 -10.04
N ARG A 91 10.35 15.94 -9.61
CA ARG A 91 10.94 15.73 -8.28
C ARG A 91 9.96 16.10 -7.16
N LEU A 92 9.25 17.23 -7.28
CA LEU A 92 8.25 17.65 -6.30
C LEU A 92 7.06 16.67 -6.25
N ALA A 93 6.57 16.21 -7.39
CA ALA A 93 5.48 15.23 -7.45
C ALA A 93 5.82 13.92 -6.73
N LYS A 94 7.04 13.40 -6.95
CA LYS A 94 7.55 12.22 -6.23
C LYS A 94 7.62 12.44 -4.72
N HIS A 95 8.12 13.60 -4.28
CA HIS A 95 8.18 13.94 -2.86
C HIS A 95 6.80 14.03 -2.21
N CYS A 96 5.81 14.61 -2.89
CA CYS A 96 4.44 14.66 -2.40
C CYS A 96 3.83 13.26 -2.28
N ALA A 97 4.07 12.39 -3.26
CA ALA A 97 3.59 11.01 -3.23
C ALA A 97 4.19 10.21 -2.06
N ALA A 98 5.52 10.30 -1.87
CA ALA A 98 6.22 9.69 -0.74
C ALA A 98 5.75 10.28 0.61
N GLY A 99 5.45 11.58 0.65
CA GLY A 99 4.86 12.24 1.82
C GLY A 99 3.49 11.67 2.20
N GLY A 100 2.65 11.34 1.22
CA GLY A 100 1.35 10.69 1.45
C GLY A 100 1.50 9.30 2.08
N VAL A 101 2.44 8.50 1.59
CA VAL A 101 2.78 7.20 2.19
C VAL A 101 3.24 7.37 3.64
N LEU A 102 4.10 8.35 3.91
CA LEU A 102 4.61 8.62 5.26
C LEU A 102 3.47 8.95 6.24
N ILE A 103 2.52 9.80 5.83
CA ILE A 103 1.37 10.17 6.66
C ILE A 103 0.56 8.93 7.04
N LEU A 104 0.24 8.07 6.07
CA LEU A 104 -0.51 6.83 6.34
C LEU A 104 0.30 5.85 7.18
N SER A 105 1.62 5.78 6.99
CA SER A 105 2.50 4.91 7.78
C SER A 105 2.55 5.33 9.25
N ILE A 106 2.58 6.64 9.52
CA ILE A 106 2.50 7.20 10.88
C ILE A 106 1.12 6.89 11.48
N ALA A 107 0.04 7.09 10.73
CA ALA A 107 -1.30 6.76 11.19
C ALA A 107 -1.44 5.25 11.54
N ALA A 108 -0.89 4.37 10.69
CA ALA A 108 -0.85 2.93 10.94
C ALA A 108 -0.07 2.57 12.21
N LEU A 109 1.07 3.22 12.45
CA LEU A 109 1.84 3.05 13.68
C LEU A 109 1.03 3.46 14.91
N VAL A 110 0.43 4.65 14.90
CA VAL A 110 -0.37 5.16 16.02
C VAL A 110 -1.57 4.24 16.31
N ILE A 111 -2.30 3.82 15.27
CA ILE A 111 -3.40 2.86 15.39
C ILE A 111 -2.92 1.54 15.99
N GLY A 112 -1.80 1.00 15.50
CA GLY A 112 -1.20 -0.22 16.04
C GLY A 112 -0.88 -0.09 17.53
N LEU A 113 -0.27 1.03 17.94
CA LEU A 113 0.03 1.29 19.35
C LEU A 113 -1.25 1.37 20.19
N ILE A 114 -2.29 2.06 19.73
CA ILE A 114 -3.58 2.16 20.44
C ILE A 114 -4.21 0.78 20.65
N ILE A 115 -4.14 -0.11 19.65
CA ILE A 115 -4.72 -1.44 19.72
C ILE A 115 -3.88 -2.37 20.60
N PHE A 116 -2.56 -2.40 20.40
CA PHE A 116 -1.71 -3.43 21.02
C PHE A 116 -1.18 -3.05 22.40
N ILE A 117 -0.93 -1.77 22.72
CA ILE A 117 -0.40 -1.38 24.04
C ILE A 117 -1.30 -1.88 25.18
N PRO A 118 -2.63 -1.67 25.17
CA PRO A 118 -3.49 -2.16 26.24
C PRO A 118 -3.47 -3.68 26.38
N LYS A 119 -3.35 -4.42 25.26
CA LYS A 119 -3.32 -5.89 25.23
C LYS A 119 -2.00 -6.50 25.71
N ILE A 120 -0.92 -5.71 25.67
CA ILE A 120 0.41 -6.12 26.14
C ILE A 120 0.55 -5.87 27.64
N ILE A 121 -0.04 -4.77 28.13
CA ILE A 121 0.12 -4.33 29.53
C ILE A 121 -0.92 -4.97 30.46
N MET A 122 -2.12 -5.31 29.97
CA MET A 122 -3.17 -6.01 30.73
C MET A 122 -3.18 -7.50 30.44
#